data_AF-A0A436WFP8-F1
#
_entry.id   AF-A0A436WFP8-F1
#
_cell.length_a   1.000
_cell.length_b   1.000
_cell.length_c   1.000
_cell.angle_alpha   90.00
_cell.angle_beta   90.00
_cell.angle_gamma   90.00
#
_symmetry.space_group_name_H-M   'P 1'
#
loop_
_entity.id
_entity.type
_entity.pdbx_description
1 polymer ?
#
loop_
_entity_poly.entity_id
_entity_poly.type
_entity_poly.pdbx_seq_one_letter_code
_entity_poly.pdbx_strand_id
1 'polypeptide(L)'
;SGPFPHRQPQWLNADGTSGGERFVAISFYLALMTATCLELIGGDGPTTVEGPFARNRLFTGMLVAATARTVIASEAATGTSIGAALLASKETPAHSKVETIEPQADPIWAAYFRAWRRAVEARS
;
A
#
# COMPACT_ATOMS: atom_id res chain seq x y z
N SER A 1 1.15 -15.69 4.21
CA SER A 1 2.28 -15.28 5.07
C SER A 1 2.45 -13.77 4.96
N GLY A 2 2.93 -13.13 6.01
CA GLY A 2 3.14 -11.68 6.08
C GLY A 2 4.21 -11.35 7.13
N PRO A 3 4.53 -10.06 7.34
CA PRO A 3 5.59 -9.61 8.24
C PRO A 3 5.41 -10.02 9.71
N PHE A 4 4.22 -10.51 10.09
CA PHE A 4 3.92 -11.01 11.44
C PHE A 4 3.41 -12.47 11.38
N PRO A 5 4.29 -13.46 11.13
CA PRO A 5 3.88 -14.84 10.84
C PRO A 5 3.26 -15.59 12.04
N HIS A 6 3.57 -15.18 13.27
CA HIS A 6 3.07 -15.82 14.49
C HIS A 6 1.85 -15.12 15.10
N ARG A 7 1.28 -14.13 14.41
CA ARG A 7 0.14 -13.35 14.93
C ARG A 7 -1.17 -13.74 14.28
N GLN A 8 -2.23 -13.74 15.09
CA GLN A 8 -3.59 -13.85 14.59
C GLN A 8 -4.17 -12.46 14.26
N PRO A 9 -4.96 -12.33 13.18
CA PRO A 9 -5.62 -11.08 12.84
C PRO A 9 -6.65 -10.71 13.91
N GLN A 10 -6.66 -9.44 14.32
CA GLN A 10 -7.57 -8.93 15.35
C GLN A 10 -8.09 -7.54 14.97
N TRP A 11 -9.37 -7.31 15.25
CA TRP A 11 -9.98 -5.99 15.23
C TRP A 11 -9.87 -5.37 16.62
N LEU A 12 -9.39 -4.14 16.71
CA LEU A 12 -9.30 -3.39 17.96
C LEU A 12 -10.35 -2.27 17.95
N ASN A 13 -11.11 -2.13 19.03
CA ASN A 13 -12.13 -1.09 19.20
C ASN A 13 -13.11 -0.99 18.00
N ALA A 14 -13.53 -2.14 17.46
CA ALA A 14 -14.36 -2.19 16.25
C ALA A 14 -15.87 -2.30 16.53
N ASP A 15 -16.28 -2.29 17.79
CA ASP A 15 -17.69 -2.30 18.16
C ASP A 15 -18.36 -1.02 17.65
N GLY A 16 -19.50 -1.17 16.97
CA GLY A 16 -20.22 -0.04 16.37
C GLY A 16 -19.63 0.51 15.06
N THR A 17 -18.52 -0.06 14.55
CA THR A 17 -17.95 0.41 13.26
C THR A 17 -18.86 0.09 12.07
N SER A 18 -19.15 1.14 11.29
CA SER A 18 -19.88 1.07 10.04
C SER A 18 -19.09 0.34 8.94
N GLY A 19 -19.77 -0.03 7.86
CA GLY A 19 -19.12 -0.63 6.68
C GLY A 19 -18.07 0.28 6.05
N GLY A 20 -18.31 1.61 6.03
CA GLY A 20 -17.35 2.58 5.52
C GLY A 20 -16.08 2.66 6.36
N GLU A 21 -16.22 2.69 7.69
CA GLU A 21 -15.07 2.70 8.61
C GLU A 21 -14.26 1.41 8.50
N ARG A 22 -14.94 0.26 8.38
CA ARG A 22 -14.27 -1.03 8.13
C ARG A 22 -13.51 -1.04 6.82
N PHE A 23 -14.08 -0.46 5.75
CA PHE A 23 -13.41 -0.34 4.46
C PHE A 23 -12.15 0.52 4.55
N VAL A 24 -12.21 1.66 5.27
CA VAL A 24 -11.04 2.50 5.54
C VAL A 24 -9.97 1.73 6.31
N ALA A 25 -10.37 1.08 7.42
CA ALA A 25 -9.45 0.34 8.27
C ALA A 25 -8.76 -0.81 7.52
N ILE A 26 -9.48 -1.56 6.67
CA ILE A 26 -8.89 -2.63 5.84
C ILE A 26 -7.92 -2.04 4.82
N SER A 27 -8.30 -0.93 4.16
CA SER A 27 -7.44 -0.26 3.18
C SER A 27 -6.12 0.20 3.80
N PHE A 28 -6.19 0.76 5.01
CA PHE A 28 -5.02 1.19 5.77
C PHE A 28 -4.20 0.00 6.24
N TYR A 29 -4.84 -1.03 6.80
CA TYR A 29 -4.16 -2.25 7.22
C TYR A 29 -3.33 -2.86 6.09
N LEU A 30 -3.91 -3.01 4.89
CA LEU A 30 -3.20 -3.55 3.74
C LEU A 30 -1.99 -2.68 3.36
N ALA A 31 -2.14 -1.36 3.35
CA ALA A 31 -1.04 -0.43 3.08
C ALA A 31 0.09 -0.55 4.11
N LEU A 32 -0.24 -0.64 5.39
CA LEU A 32 0.74 -0.75 6.48
C LEU A 32 1.47 -2.10 6.49
N MET A 33 0.76 -3.18 6.15
CA MET A 33 1.37 -4.48 5.93
C MET A 33 2.34 -4.46 4.75
N THR A 34 1.95 -3.84 3.64
CA THR A 34 2.83 -3.63 2.48
C THR A 34 4.05 -2.78 2.83
N ALA A 35 3.86 -1.66 3.55
CA ALA A 35 4.96 -0.80 3.98
C ALA A 35 5.97 -1.56 4.85
N THR A 36 5.49 -2.41 5.76
CA THR A 36 6.34 -3.26 6.60
C THR A 36 7.11 -4.29 5.76
N CYS A 37 6.47 -4.93 4.76
CA CYS A 37 7.18 -5.82 3.84
C CYS A 37 8.29 -5.11 3.06
N LEU A 38 8.02 -3.89 2.57
CA LEU A 38 8.99 -3.09 1.82
C LEU A 38 10.19 -2.70 2.68
N GLU A 39 9.96 -2.36 3.95
CA GLU A 39 11.01 -2.07 4.91
C GLU A 39 11.89 -3.30 5.17
N LEU A 40 11.29 -4.49 5.35
CA LEU A 40 12.03 -5.74 5.57
C LEU A 40 12.99 -6.09 4.43
N ILE A 41 12.66 -5.70 3.19
CA ILE A 41 13.53 -5.91 2.02
C ILE A 41 14.45 -4.71 1.72
N GLY A 42 14.41 -3.65 2.53
CA GLY A 42 15.23 -2.45 2.35
C GLY A 42 14.85 -1.62 1.11
N GLY A 43 13.56 -1.55 0.75
CA GLY A 43 13.12 -0.77 -0.41
C GLY A 43 13.31 0.75 -0.23
N ASP A 44 14.05 1.38 -1.16
CA ASP A 44 14.53 2.77 -1.06
C ASP A 44 14.16 3.68 -2.26
N GLY A 45 13.03 3.40 -2.91
CA GLY A 45 12.58 4.19 -4.08
C GLY A 45 11.06 4.36 -4.15
N PRO A 46 10.55 5.01 -5.20
CA PRO A 46 9.11 5.07 -5.44
C PRO A 46 8.48 3.69 -5.42
N THR A 47 7.29 3.59 -4.85
CA THR A 47 6.56 2.32 -4.79
C THR A 47 5.51 2.26 -5.88
N THR A 48 5.70 1.36 -6.85
CA THR A 48 4.69 1.11 -7.88
C THR A 48 3.58 0.22 -7.35
N VAL A 49 2.33 0.63 -7.56
CA VAL A 49 1.13 -0.14 -7.22
C VAL A 49 0.35 -0.40 -8.50
N GLU A 50 0.27 -1.67 -8.89
CA GLU A 50 -0.44 -2.09 -10.10
C GLU A 50 -1.76 -2.81 -9.79
N GLY A 51 -2.68 -2.75 -10.75
CA GLY A 51 -3.95 -3.48 -10.70
C GLY A 51 -5.04 -2.79 -9.87
N PRO A 52 -6.08 -3.51 -9.43
CA PRO A 52 -7.29 -2.90 -8.84
C PRO A 52 -7.03 -2.05 -7.59
N PHE A 53 -5.98 -2.35 -6.81
CA PHE A 53 -5.60 -1.57 -5.63
C PHE A 53 -5.08 -0.17 -5.95
N ALA A 54 -4.58 0.07 -7.16
CA ALA A 54 -4.14 1.39 -7.62
C ALA A 54 -5.26 2.45 -7.50
N ARG A 55 -6.53 2.02 -7.61
CA ARG A 55 -7.72 2.89 -7.49
C ARG A 55 -8.11 3.20 -6.05
N ASN A 56 -7.58 2.46 -5.08
CA ASN A 56 -7.93 2.65 -3.68
C ASN A 56 -7.08 3.79 -3.09
N ARG A 57 -7.64 5.00 -3.12
CA ARG A 57 -7.02 6.23 -2.58
C ARG A 57 -6.62 6.14 -1.11
N LEU A 58 -7.38 5.37 -0.31
CA LEU A 58 -7.08 5.17 1.11
C LEU A 58 -5.84 4.30 1.28
N PHE A 59 -5.71 3.26 0.45
CA PHE A 59 -4.52 2.41 0.40
C PHE A 59 -3.30 3.18 -0.08
N THR A 60 -3.37 3.85 -1.25
CA THR A 60 -2.23 4.57 -1.82
C THR A 60 -1.80 5.75 -0.93
N GLY A 61 -2.76 6.49 -0.38
CA GLY A 61 -2.47 7.59 0.56
C GLY A 61 -1.82 7.12 1.87
N MET A 62 -2.27 6.00 2.44
CA MET A 62 -1.64 5.43 3.64
C MET A 62 -0.25 4.84 3.32
N LEU A 63 -0.08 4.23 2.15
CA LEU A 63 1.21 3.66 1.75
C LEU A 63 2.27 4.76 1.59
N VAL A 64 1.91 5.88 0.95
CA VAL A 64 2.75 7.08 0.89
C VAL A 64 3.08 7.59 2.29
N ALA A 65 2.09 7.72 3.18
CA ALA A 65 2.29 8.23 4.52
C ALA A 65 3.19 7.34 5.38
N ALA A 66 3.06 6.02 5.26
CA ALA A 66 3.83 5.05 6.03
C ALA A 66 5.25 4.87 5.53
N THR A 67 5.47 5.01 4.22
CA THR A 67 6.80 4.84 3.61
C THR A 67 7.56 6.15 3.47
N ALA A 68 6.88 7.30 3.53
CA ALA A 68 7.42 8.62 3.14
C ALA A 68 8.03 8.64 1.72
N ARG A 69 7.59 7.72 0.86
CA ARG A 69 8.06 7.57 -0.53
C ARG A 69 6.90 7.80 -1.50
N THR A 70 7.20 8.36 -2.66
CA THR A 70 6.25 8.55 -3.75
C THR A 70 5.62 7.21 -4.15
N VAL A 71 4.30 7.19 -4.39
CA VAL A 71 3.59 6.02 -4.94
C VAL A 71 3.20 6.27 -6.38
N ILE A 72 3.49 5.31 -7.24
CA ILE A 72 3.15 5.35 -8.67
C ILE A 72 2.04 4.32 -8.90
N ALA A 73 0.80 4.79 -9.04
CA ALA A 73 -0.38 3.95 -9.19
C ALA A 73 -0.72 3.74 -10.67
N SER A 74 -0.78 2.48 -11.12
CA SER A 74 -1.16 2.10 -12.48
C SER A 74 -2.33 1.12 -12.44
N GLU A 75 -3.44 1.46 -13.09
CA GLU A 75 -4.60 0.57 -13.14
C GLU A 75 -4.41 -0.61 -14.11
N ALA A 76 -3.38 -0.55 -14.96
CA ALA A 76 -3.16 -1.59 -15.94
C ALA A 76 -2.63 -2.86 -15.28
N ALA A 77 -3.42 -3.92 -15.33
CA ALA A 77 -3.02 -5.27 -14.94
C ALA A 77 -2.13 -5.93 -16.00
N THR A 78 -1.24 -5.17 -16.64
CA THR A 78 -0.51 -5.60 -17.83
C THR A 78 1.00 -5.62 -17.64
N GLY A 79 1.55 -5.35 -16.45
CA GLY A 79 3.00 -5.38 -16.22
C GLY A 79 3.64 -6.68 -16.72
N THR A 80 3.01 -7.82 -16.48
CA THR A 80 3.46 -9.13 -16.97
C THR A 80 3.35 -9.27 -18.49
N SER A 81 2.22 -8.89 -19.09
CA SER A 81 2.01 -9.01 -20.54
C SER A 81 2.87 -8.03 -21.33
N ILE A 82 3.06 -6.81 -20.82
CA ILE A 82 3.99 -5.81 -21.35
C ILE A 82 5.43 -6.32 -21.23
N GLY A 83 5.81 -6.88 -20.07
CA GLY A 83 7.13 -7.47 -19.89
C GLY A 83 7.41 -8.60 -20.89
N ALA A 84 6.43 -9.48 -21.12
CA ALA A 84 6.53 -10.54 -22.14
C ALA A 84 6.62 -9.97 -23.56
N ALA A 85 5.83 -8.94 -23.88
CA ALA A 85 5.88 -8.27 -25.17
C ALA A 85 7.23 -7.59 -25.42
N LEU A 86 7.80 -6.90 -24.42
CA LEU A 86 9.11 -6.25 -24.50
C LEU A 86 10.27 -7.25 -24.68
N LEU A 87 10.12 -8.49 -24.20
CA LEU A 87 11.07 -9.57 -24.49
C LEU A 87 10.91 -10.10 -25.92
N ALA A 88 9.68 -10.13 -26.44
CA ALA A 88 9.35 -10.67 -27.76
C ALA A 88 9.54 -9.67 -28.91
N SER A 89 9.42 -8.36 -28.64
CA SER A 89 9.57 -7.29 -29.63
C SER A 89 10.28 -6.07 -29.03
N LYS A 90 10.97 -5.30 -29.87
CA LYS A 90 11.63 -4.03 -29.47
C LYS A 90 10.67 -2.84 -29.47
N GLU A 91 9.38 -3.07 -29.68
CA GLU A 91 8.39 -2.00 -29.72
C GLU A 91 8.00 -1.61 -28.30
N THR A 92 7.97 -0.31 -28.03
CA THR A 92 7.56 0.21 -26.73
C THR A 92 6.02 0.25 -26.68
N PRO A 93 5.35 -0.57 -25.86
CA PRO A 93 3.90 -0.54 -25.78
C PRO A 93 3.42 0.78 -25.16
N ALA A 94 2.23 1.22 -25.58
CA ALA A 94 1.62 2.44 -25.08
C ALA A 94 1.45 2.40 -23.55
N HIS A 95 1.89 3.46 -22.87
CA HIS A 95 1.77 3.56 -21.42
C HIS A 95 0.30 3.73 -21.01
N SER A 96 -0.12 2.93 -20.04
CA SER A 96 -1.39 3.12 -19.35
C SER A 96 -1.39 4.39 -18.50
N LYS A 97 -2.57 4.87 -18.12
CA LYS A 97 -2.70 6.02 -17.22
C LYS A 97 -2.03 5.67 -15.89
N VAL A 98 -1.02 6.47 -15.54
CA VAL A 98 -0.30 6.42 -14.28
C VAL A 98 -0.64 7.65 -13.45
N GLU A 99 -0.82 7.46 -12.15
CA GLU A 99 -0.97 8.54 -11.20
C GLU A 99 0.16 8.53 -10.19
N THR A 100 0.78 9.69 -9.98
CA THR A 100 1.83 9.87 -8.99
C THR A 100 1.23 10.51 -7.75
N ILE A 101 1.35 9.82 -6.62
CA ILE A 101 0.96 10.32 -5.30
C ILE A 101 2.23 10.66 -4.52
N GLU A 102 2.45 11.95 -4.27
CA GLU A 102 3.60 12.45 -3.54
C GLU A 102 3.42 12.33 -2.02
N PRO A 103 4.52 12.23 -1.24
CA PRO A 103 4.51 12.33 0.21
C PRO A 103 3.58 13.42 0.73
N GLN A 104 2.54 13.03 1.46
CA GLN A 104 1.60 13.97 2.05
C GLN A 104 2.09 14.45 3.42
N ALA A 105 1.87 15.74 3.71
CA ALA A 105 2.25 16.38 4.98
C ALA A 105 1.15 16.35 6.04
N ASP A 106 -0.02 15.76 5.76
CA ASP A 106 -1.13 15.74 6.71
C ASP A 106 -0.76 14.86 7.93
N PRO A 107 -0.65 15.46 9.13
CA PRO A 107 -0.19 14.76 10.32
C PRO A 107 -1.13 13.64 10.78
N ILE A 108 -2.40 13.62 10.34
CA ILE A 108 -3.37 12.61 10.77
C ILE A 108 -2.99 11.21 10.29
N TRP A 109 -2.45 11.09 9.08
CA TRP A 109 -2.02 9.83 8.49
C TRP A 109 -0.81 9.26 9.20
N ALA A 110 0.18 10.12 9.45
CA ALA A 110 1.36 9.76 10.22
C ALA A 110 1.01 9.38 11.67
N ALA A 111 0.01 10.05 12.27
CA ALA A 111 -0.49 9.69 13.60
C ALA A 111 -1.14 8.31 13.60
N TYR A 112 -1.95 7.98 12.59
CA TYR A 112 -2.55 6.65 12.45
C TYR A 112 -1.47 5.56 12.31
N PHE A 113 -0.48 5.78 11.43
CA PHE A 113 0.64 4.85 11.27
C PHE A 113 1.37 4.59 12.59
N ARG A 114 1.70 5.65 13.34
CA ARG A 114 2.37 5.52 14.65
C ARG A 114 1.50 4.76 15.66
N ALA A 115 0.19 5.03 15.70
CA ALA A 115 -0.73 4.31 16.58
C ALA A 115 -0.80 2.82 16.23
N TRP A 116 -0.87 2.49 14.94
CA TRP A 116 -0.84 1.11 14.47
C TRP A 116 0.46 0.40 14.84
N ARG A 117 1.62 1.02 14.60
CA ARG A 117 2.93 0.43 14.97
C ARG A 117 3.03 0.14 16.46
N ARG A 118 2.61 1.07 17.31
CA ARG A 118 2.57 0.85 18.77
C ARG A 118 1.65 -0.31 19.16
N ALA A 119 0.49 -0.44 18.52
CA ALA A 119 -0.44 -1.54 18.80
C ALA A 119 0.13 -2.89 18.38
N VAL A 120 0.87 -2.92 17.27
CA VAL A 120 1.61 -4.08 16.78
C VAL A 120 2.77 -4.42 17.73
N GLU A 121 3.55 -3.44 18.18
CA GLU A 121 4.71 -3.62 19.08
C GLU A 121 4.31 -4.02 20.52
N ALA A 122 3.25 -3.44 21.07
CA ALA A 122 2.75 -3.78 22.42
C ALA A 122 2.21 -5.21 22.54
N ARG A 123 2.09 -5.91 21.40
CA ARG A 123 1.61 -7.30 21.29
C ARG A 123 2.71 -8.21 20.72
N SER A 124 3.98 -7.84 20.92
CA SER A 124 5.19 -8.63 20.58
C SER A 124 5.63 -9.50 21.73
#